data_AF-A0A077NYF2-F1
#
_entry.id   AF-A0A077NYF2-F1
#
_cell.length_a   1.000
_cell.length_b   1.000
_cell.length_c   1.000
_cell.angle_alpha   90.00
_cell.angle_beta   90.00
_cell.angle_gamma   90.00
#
_symmetry.space_group_name_H-M   'P 1'
#
loop_
_entity.id
_entity.type
_entity.pdbx_description
1 polymer ?
#
loop_
_entity_poly.entity_id
_entity_poly.type
_entity_poly.pdbx_seq_one_letter_code
_entity_poly.pdbx_strand_id
1 'polypeptide(L)'
;MPNIMTLSDIFPKSELTGRFEKLIKIKEMNKNHLDSMERLKPNDLFQIGITIWDKYCNSHPEQDKFIFAKECQSNDPNLYKKVHRTINEQVLFDFFYGHAAIDDELLKEKDAVELILAHIYPSCLMIVDVMLINPYQPVVPRKYDHQHYKGLGLFGSVLDKSINYCHQHGLSEICLTAADMPLKKHFEQYGFEVPDTWMGQAALKAGRGIPMSLRI
;
A
#
# COMPACT_ATOMS: atom_id res chain seq x y z
N MET A 1 20.39 -22.53 5.18
CA MET A 1 19.28 -22.06 4.31
C MET A 1 19.08 -20.58 4.60
N PRO A 2 19.02 -19.69 3.60
CA PRO A 2 18.68 -18.29 3.88
C PRO A 2 17.30 -18.24 4.54
N ASN A 3 17.15 -17.36 5.52
CA ASN A 3 15.87 -17.15 6.20
C ASN A 3 14.88 -16.55 5.20
N ILE A 4 13.74 -17.19 4.97
CA ILE A 4 12.72 -16.71 4.01
C ILE A 4 12.11 -15.43 4.60
N MET A 5 12.14 -14.36 3.81
CA MET A 5 11.63 -13.06 4.20
C MET A 5 10.10 -13.09 4.30
N THR A 6 9.56 -12.40 5.30
CA THR A 6 8.13 -12.18 5.53
C THR A 6 7.76 -10.73 5.25
N LEU A 7 6.47 -10.41 5.12
CA LEU A 7 6.04 -9.02 4.93
C LEU A 7 6.48 -8.09 6.07
N SER A 8 6.58 -8.58 7.30
CA SER A 8 7.05 -7.76 8.43
C SER A 8 8.53 -7.37 8.33
N ASP A 9 9.34 -8.10 7.57
CA ASP A 9 10.75 -7.77 7.36
C ASP A 9 10.93 -6.55 6.43
N ILE A 10 9.89 -6.18 5.68
CA ILE A 10 9.87 -4.96 4.84
C ILE A 10 9.74 -3.71 5.73
N PHE A 11 9.08 -3.82 6.89
CA PHE A 11 8.87 -2.69 7.79
C PHE A 11 10.21 -2.15 8.34
N PRO A 12 10.47 -0.83 8.28
CA PRO A 12 11.80 -0.27 8.54
C PRO A 12 12.14 -0.12 10.03
N LYS A 13 11.93 -1.16 10.86
CA LYS A 13 12.16 -1.11 12.32
C LYS A 13 13.58 -0.69 12.67
N SER A 14 14.56 -1.32 12.05
CA SER A 14 15.98 -1.05 12.31
C SER A 14 16.36 0.38 11.95
N GLU A 15 15.82 0.90 10.85
CA GLU A 15 16.12 2.25 10.37
C GLU A 15 15.42 3.33 11.17
N LEU A 16 14.30 3.00 11.82
CA LEU A 16 13.63 3.86 12.79
C LEU A 16 14.40 3.92 14.12
N THR A 17 15.00 2.80 14.51
CA THR A 17 15.79 2.69 15.75
C THR A 17 17.04 3.57 15.62
N GLY A 18 17.06 4.70 16.33
CA GLY A 18 18.14 5.69 16.27
C GLY A 18 17.85 6.94 15.43
N ARG A 19 16.70 7.01 14.73
CA ARG A 19 16.23 8.26 14.07
C ARG A 19 15.67 9.27 15.06
N PHE A 20 15.20 8.79 16.21
CA PHE A 20 14.52 9.58 17.22
C PHE A 20 15.12 9.29 18.59
N GLU A 21 15.28 10.33 19.40
CA GLU A 21 15.75 10.19 20.79
C GLU A 21 14.67 9.59 21.70
N LYS A 22 13.41 9.83 21.35
CA LYS A 22 12.24 9.32 22.10
C LYS A 22 11.91 7.89 21.70
N LEU A 23 11.26 7.20 22.64
CA LEU A 23 10.78 5.84 22.43
C LEU A 23 9.80 5.78 21.25
N ILE A 24 9.93 4.74 20.42
CA ILE A 24 9.02 4.46 19.31
C ILE A 24 8.13 3.29 19.71
N LYS A 25 6.82 3.51 19.74
CA LYS A 25 5.82 2.46 19.94
C LYS A 25 5.46 1.87 18.59
N ILE A 26 5.73 0.57 18.42
CA ILE A 26 5.43 -0.17 17.19
C ILE A 26 4.26 -1.10 17.42
N LYS A 27 3.28 -1.05 16.53
CA LYS A 27 2.13 -1.94 16.47
C LYS A 27 2.11 -2.67 15.14
N GLU A 28 1.93 -3.98 15.20
CA GLU A 28 1.87 -4.82 14.01
C GLU A 28 0.62 -5.69 14.02
N MET A 29 0.05 -5.88 12.83
CA MET A 29 -1.02 -6.81 12.58
C MET A 29 -0.71 -7.59 11.31
N ASN A 30 -1.22 -8.81 11.23
CA ASN A 30 -1.06 -9.71 10.10
C ASN A 30 -2.42 -10.19 9.59
N LYS A 31 -2.44 -11.11 8.62
CA LYS A 31 -3.67 -11.66 8.04
C LYS A 31 -4.70 -12.20 9.06
N ASN A 32 -4.27 -12.65 10.25
CA ASN A 32 -5.19 -13.15 11.28
C ASN A 32 -6.00 -12.01 11.95
N HIS A 33 -5.67 -10.76 11.64
CA HIS A 33 -6.29 -9.57 12.21
C HIS A 33 -7.14 -8.80 11.20
N LEU A 34 -7.47 -9.39 10.03
CA LEU A 34 -8.25 -8.71 8.97
C LEU A 34 -9.58 -8.14 9.48
N ASP A 35 -10.30 -8.84 10.36
CA ASP A 35 -11.54 -8.32 10.97
C ASP A 35 -11.33 -7.05 11.81
N SER A 36 -10.13 -6.88 12.39
CA SER A 36 -9.77 -5.64 13.07
C SER A 36 -9.41 -4.54 12.07
N MET A 37 -8.79 -4.91 10.95
CA MET A 37 -8.46 -3.99 9.86
C MET A 37 -9.70 -3.49 9.13
N GLU A 38 -10.79 -4.27 9.04
CA GLU A 38 -12.07 -3.80 8.50
C GLU A 38 -12.62 -2.57 9.24
N ARG A 39 -12.33 -2.46 10.54
CA ARG A 39 -12.69 -1.28 11.34
C ARG A 39 -11.65 -0.17 11.28
N LEU A 40 -10.36 -0.53 11.24
CA LEU A 40 -9.26 0.43 11.34
C LEU A 40 -8.95 1.11 10.00
N LYS A 41 -8.98 0.35 8.91
CA LYS A 41 -8.54 0.74 7.56
C LYS A 41 -9.49 0.17 6.48
N PRO A 42 -10.80 0.49 6.53
CA PRO A 42 -11.77 -0.07 5.59
C PRO A 42 -11.46 0.28 4.12
N ASN A 43 -11.02 1.51 3.87
CA ASN A 43 -10.69 1.97 2.52
C ASN A 43 -9.50 1.20 1.93
N ASP A 44 -8.51 0.83 2.75
CA ASP A 44 -7.33 0.10 2.29
C ASP A 44 -7.66 -1.35 1.93
N LEU A 45 -8.57 -1.98 2.69
CA LEU A 45 -9.09 -3.31 2.33
C LEU A 45 -9.96 -3.26 1.06
N PHE A 46 -10.73 -2.19 0.87
CA PHE A 46 -11.44 -1.95 -0.38
C PHE A 46 -10.45 -1.80 -1.55
N GLN A 47 -9.37 -1.03 -1.37
CA GLN A 47 -8.32 -0.85 -2.38
C GLN A 47 -7.70 -2.18 -2.80
N ILE A 48 -7.38 -3.06 -1.85
CA ILE A 48 -6.93 -4.43 -2.16
C ILE A 48 -7.92 -5.13 -3.09
N GLY A 49 -9.21 -5.12 -2.73
CA GLY A 49 -10.26 -5.76 -3.51
C GLY A 49 -10.38 -5.23 -4.94
N ILE A 50 -10.42 -3.90 -5.12
CA ILE A 50 -10.57 -3.30 -6.45
C ILE A 50 -9.31 -3.48 -7.31
N THR A 51 -8.11 -3.46 -6.71
CA THR A 51 -6.86 -3.74 -7.43
C THR A 51 -6.80 -5.17 -7.93
N ILE A 52 -7.23 -6.15 -7.13
CA ILE A 52 -7.33 -7.56 -7.57
C ILE A 52 -8.32 -7.66 -8.75
N TRP A 53 -9.49 -7.02 -8.62
CA TRP A 53 -10.52 -7.08 -9.66
C TRP A 53 -10.05 -6.48 -10.98
N ASP A 54 -9.39 -5.31 -10.95
CA ASP A 54 -8.82 -4.69 -12.14
C ASP A 54 -7.79 -5.62 -12.82
N LYS A 55 -6.86 -6.21 -12.05
CA LYS A 55 -5.88 -7.18 -12.59
C LYS A 55 -6.55 -8.39 -13.23
N TYR A 56 -7.62 -8.89 -12.62
CA TYR A 56 -8.39 -9.99 -13.19
C TYR A 56 -9.08 -9.59 -14.51
N CYS A 57 -9.80 -8.48 -14.55
CA CYS A 57 -10.44 -7.99 -15.79
C CYS A 57 -9.43 -7.68 -16.91
N ASN A 58 -8.20 -7.26 -16.57
CA ASN A 58 -7.16 -7.02 -17.56
C ASN A 58 -6.60 -8.31 -18.17
N SER A 59 -6.62 -9.42 -17.42
CA SER A 59 -6.26 -10.75 -17.94
C SER A 59 -7.45 -11.49 -18.58
N HIS A 60 -8.68 -11.08 -18.25
CA HIS A 60 -9.94 -11.69 -18.68
C HIS A 60 -10.86 -10.59 -19.25
N PRO A 61 -10.59 -10.08 -20.47
CA PRO A 61 -11.27 -8.92 -21.03
C PRO A 61 -12.76 -9.13 -21.30
N GLU A 62 -13.24 -10.37 -21.32
CA GLU A 62 -14.65 -10.74 -21.45
C GLU A 62 -15.48 -10.51 -20.18
N GLN A 63 -14.82 -10.30 -19.04
CA GLN A 63 -15.49 -10.08 -17.76
C GLN A 63 -16.15 -8.70 -17.70
N ASP A 64 -17.34 -8.65 -17.12
CA ASP A 64 -18.03 -7.38 -16.90
C ASP A 64 -17.34 -6.60 -15.77
N LYS A 65 -16.58 -5.56 -16.14
CA LYS A 65 -15.84 -4.69 -15.21
C LYS A 65 -16.71 -4.07 -14.12
N PHE A 66 -18.03 -3.97 -14.34
CA PHE A 66 -18.97 -3.29 -13.46
C PHE A 66 -19.75 -4.20 -12.51
N ILE A 67 -19.46 -5.51 -12.43
CA ILE A 67 -20.19 -6.40 -11.51
C ILE A 67 -20.16 -5.93 -10.05
N PHE A 68 -19.10 -5.22 -9.65
CA PHE A 68 -18.89 -4.69 -8.30
C PHE A 68 -19.17 -3.19 -8.18
N ALA A 69 -19.96 -2.61 -9.11
CA ALA A 69 -20.25 -1.17 -9.10
C ALA A 69 -20.87 -0.70 -7.77
N LYS A 70 -21.71 -1.53 -7.14
CA LYS A 70 -22.34 -1.23 -5.85
C LYS A 70 -21.32 -1.17 -4.72
N GLU A 71 -20.42 -2.13 -4.67
CA GLU A 71 -19.33 -2.21 -3.70
C GLU A 71 -18.37 -1.02 -3.84
N CYS A 72 -18.08 -0.61 -5.08
CA CYS A 72 -17.29 0.58 -5.36
C CYS A 72 -17.98 1.88 -4.91
N GLN A 73 -19.30 1.97 -5.01
CA GLN A 73 -20.04 3.14 -4.52
C GLN A 73 -20.01 3.27 -3.00
N SER A 74 -19.93 2.15 -2.27
CA SER A 74 -19.91 2.12 -0.81
C SER A 74 -18.52 1.94 -0.20
N ASN A 75 -17.45 1.83 -1.01
CA ASN A 75 -16.11 1.42 -0.59
C ASN A 75 -16.13 0.16 0.31
N ASP A 76 -16.79 -0.91 -0.14
CA ASP A 76 -16.98 -2.11 0.68
C ASP A 76 -15.62 -2.75 1.06
N PRO A 77 -15.23 -2.77 2.36
CA PRO A 77 -13.96 -3.36 2.79
C PRO A 77 -13.90 -4.88 2.58
N ASN A 78 -15.04 -5.52 2.33
CA ASN A 78 -15.15 -6.95 2.04
C ASN A 78 -15.11 -7.26 0.54
N LEU A 79 -14.81 -6.29 -0.33
CA LEU A 79 -14.76 -6.49 -1.78
C LEU A 79 -13.80 -7.64 -2.17
N TYR A 80 -12.63 -7.74 -1.55
CA TYR A 80 -11.69 -8.84 -1.84
C TYR A 80 -12.30 -10.24 -1.61
N LYS A 81 -13.19 -10.40 -0.62
CA LYS A 81 -13.92 -11.67 -0.36
C LYS A 81 -14.93 -11.97 -1.48
N LYS A 82 -15.56 -10.94 -2.04
CA LYS A 82 -16.49 -11.08 -3.17
C LYS A 82 -15.74 -11.42 -4.46
N VAL A 83 -14.63 -10.73 -4.71
CA VAL A 83 -13.72 -11.00 -5.83
C VAL A 83 -13.20 -12.44 -5.77
N HIS A 84 -12.76 -12.91 -4.60
CA HIS A 84 -12.39 -14.32 -4.37
C HIS A 84 -13.47 -15.30 -4.82
N ARG A 85 -14.73 -15.06 -4.45
CA ARG A 85 -15.86 -15.93 -4.83
C ARG A 85 -16.15 -15.89 -6.33
N THR A 86 -15.99 -14.73 -6.97
CA THR A 86 -16.22 -14.57 -8.40
C THR A 86 -15.14 -15.23 -9.24
N ILE A 87 -13.86 -15.02 -8.88
CA ILE A 87 -12.71 -15.61 -9.58
C ILE A 87 -12.60 -17.11 -9.27
N ASN A 88 -13.08 -17.53 -8.09
CA ASN A 88 -12.96 -18.88 -7.56
C ASN A 88 -11.48 -19.33 -7.38
N GLU A 89 -10.60 -18.39 -7.04
CA GLU A 89 -9.19 -18.63 -6.73
C GLU A 89 -8.76 -17.83 -5.50
N GLN A 90 -7.69 -18.24 -4.83
CA GLN A 90 -7.14 -17.45 -3.72
C GLN A 90 -6.63 -16.10 -4.22
N VAL A 91 -7.11 -14.99 -3.63
CA VAL A 91 -6.78 -13.63 -4.08
C VAL A 91 -5.91 -12.83 -3.12
N LEU A 92 -5.89 -13.21 -1.84
CA LEU A 92 -5.08 -12.60 -0.79
C LEU A 92 -4.29 -13.72 -0.11
N PHE A 93 -2.97 -13.70 -0.27
CA PHE A 93 -2.05 -14.73 0.20
C PHE A 93 -1.46 -14.37 1.56
N ASP A 94 -1.11 -13.11 1.75
CA ASP A 94 -0.60 -12.58 3.01
C ASP A 94 -0.93 -11.09 3.16
N PHE A 95 -0.90 -10.61 4.40
CA PHE A 95 -1.22 -9.23 4.76
C PHE A 95 -0.38 -8.79 5.95
N PHE A 96 0.11 -7.55 5.91
CA PHE A 96 0.81 -6.91 6.99
C PHE A 96 0.37 -5.46 7.16
N TYR A 97 0.18 -5.06 8.41
CA TYR A 97 0.01 -3.68 8.84
C TYR A 97 1.07 -3.40 9.90
N GLY A 98 1.89 -2.38 9.66
CA GLY A 98 2.87 -1.87 10.62
C GLY A 98 2.62 -0.39 10.87
N HIS A 99 2.62 0.01 12.13
CA HIS A 99 2.46 1.39 12.56
C HIS A 99 3.50 1.72 13.64
N ALA A 100 4.15 2.87 13.50
CA ALA A 100 5.13 3.38 14.45
C ALA A 100 4.80 4.81 14.83
N ALA A 101 4.64 5.05 16.13
CA ALA A 101 4.39 6.36 16.71
C ALA A 101 5.46 6.71 17.75
N ILE A 102 5.83 7.98 17.82
CA ILE A 102 6.81 8.51 18.77
C ILE A 102 6.11 8.83 20.09
N ASP A 103 6.63 8.28 21.18
CA ASP A 103 6.14 8.56 22.53
C ASP A 103 6.72 9.88 23.06
N ASP A 104 6.25 10.98 22.50
CA ASP A 104 6.58 12.34 22.93
C ASP A 104 5.31 13.15 23.15
N GLU A 105 5.16 13.76 24.32
CA GLU A 105 4.02 14.61 24.67
C GLU A 105 4.06 15.97 23.98
N LEU A 106 5.22 16.40 23.49
CA LEU A 106 5.39 17.67 22.78
C LEU A 106 4.87 17.61 21.34
N LEU A 107 4.68 16.41 20.80
CA LEU A 107 4.21 16.19 19.45
C LEU A 107 2.67 16.18 19.40
N LYS A 108 2.10 17.05 18.55
CA LYS A 108 0.66 17.01 18.22
C LYS A 108 0.30 15.79 17.37
N GLU A 109 1.14 15.49 16.38
CA GLU A 109 1.07 14.26 15.58
C GLU A 109 2.22 13.37 16.00
N LYS A 110 1.94 12.13 16.38
CA LYS A 110 2.94 11.19 16.88
C LYS A 110 3.35 10.19 15.82
N ASP A 111 2.55 10.03 14.78
CA ASP A 111 2.79 9.03 13.76
C ASP A 111 4.06 9.35 12.97
N ALA A 112 4.90 8.34 12.81
CA ALA A 112 6.14 8.42 12.05
C ALA A 112 6.09 7.47 10.85
N VAL A 113 5.56 6.27 11.04
CA VAL A 113 5.42 5.29 9.96
C VAL A 113 4.06 4.62 10.00
N GLU A 114 3.46 4.48 8.84
CA GLU A 114 2.39 3.52 8.58
C GLU A 114 2.73 2.79 7.28
N LEU A 115 2.59 1.47 7.28
CA LEU A 115 2.85 0.65 6.11
C LEU A 115 1.87 -0.50 6.07
N ILE A 116 1.13 -0.60 4.96
CA ILE A 116 0.21 -1.70 4.69
C ILE A 116 0.68 -2.42 3.44
N LEU A 117 0.90 -3.72 3.57
CA LEU A 117 1.36 -4.58 2.49
C LEU A 117 0.41 -5.76 2.32
N ALA A 118 0.20 -6.16 1.08
CA ALA A 118 -0.59 -7.35 0.75
C ALA A 118 0.07 -8.13 -0.37
N HIS A 119 0.22 -9.44 -0.20
CA HIS A 119 0.54 -10.35 -1.29
C HIS A 119 -0.78 -10.79 -1.93
N ILE A 120 -1.02 -10.38 -3.18
CA ILE A 120 -2.29 -10.52 -3.88
C ILE A 120 -2.15 -11.22 -5.24
N TYR A 121 -3.28 -11.75 -5.73
CA TYR A 121 -3.39 -12.32 -7.08
C TYR A 121 -3.08 -11.28 -8.19
N PRO A 122 -2.51 -11.71 -9.34
CA PRO A 122 -2.04 -13.07 -9.65
C PRO A 122 -0.63 -13.39 -9.15
N SER A 123 0.19 -12.37 -8.83
CA SER A 123 1.57 -12.47 -8.29
C SER A 123 2.09 -11.05 -8.03
N CYS A 124 1.34 -10.23 -7.29
CA CYS A 124 1.72 -8.85 -6.96
C CYS A 124 1.96 -8.70 -5.46
N LEU A 125 3.00 -7.96 -5.10
CA LEU A 125 3.10 -7.30 -3.80
C LEU A 125 2.46 -5.91 -3.90
N MET A 126 1.36 -5.70 -3.21
CA MET A 126 0.72 -4.39 -3.13
C MET A 126 1.26 -3.61 -1.93
N ILE A 127 1.77 -2.41 -2.17
CA ILE A 127 1.93 -1.37 -1.14
C ILE A 127 0.61 -0.63 -1.08
N VAL A 128 -0.23 -1.01 -0.11
CA VAL A 128 -1.62 -0.56 0.00
C VAL A 128 -1.67 0.86 0.56
N ASP A 129 -0.89 1.12 1.60
CA ASP A 129 -0.73 2.44 2.20
C ASP A 129 0.71 2.60 2.70
N VAL A 130 1.25 3.82 2.60
CA VAL A 130 2.61 4.14 3.03
C VAL A 130 2.71 5.60 3.49
N MET A 131 3.06 5.75 4.76
CA MET A 131 3.41 7.02 5.39
C MET A 131 4.78 6.87 6.04
N LEU A 132 5.70 7.78 5.72
CA LEU A 132 7.08 7.77 6.22
C LEU A 132 7.51 9.20 6.57
N ILE A 133 7.09 9.72 7.73
CA ILE A 133 7.20 11.12 8.11
C ILE A 133 8.02 11.36 9.37
N ASN A 134 8.62 12.54 9.47
CA ASN A 134 9.24 13.04 10.68
C ASN A 134 8.29 14.03 11.38
N PRO A 135 7.57 13.62 12.44
CA PRO A 135 6.60 14.48 13.11
C PRO A 135 7.21 15.72 13.79
N TYR A 136 8.53 15.74 14.04
CA TYR A 136 9.24 16.93 14.53
C TYR A 136 9.47 18.00 13.47
N GLN A 137 9.21 17.70 12.19
CA GLN A 137 9.52 18.58 11.07
C GLN A 137 8.26 18.88 10.23
N PRO A 138 7.28 19.64 10.76
CA PRO A 138 6.12 20.06 10.00
C PRO A 138 6.53 20.97 8.83
N VAL A 139 5.80 20.87 7.72
CA VAL A 139 6.04 21.68 6.51
C VAL A 139 5.03 22.82 6.46
N VAL A 140 5.52 24.06 6.60
CA VAL A 140 4.73 25.29 6.53
C VAL A 140 5.54 26.37 5.79
N PRO A 141 5.02 26.97 4.70
CA PRO A 141 3.76 26.65 4.03
C PRO A 141 3.83 25.29 3.31
N ARG A 142 2.68 24.64 3.15
CA ARG A 142 2.58 23.37 2.44
C ARG A 142 2.63 23.60 0.93
N LYS A 143 3.41 22.78 0.22
CA LYS A 143 3.43 22.74 -1.24
C LYS A 143 2.47 21.68 -1.81
N TYR A 144 2.25 20.60 -1.08
CA TYR A 144 1.43 19.47 -1.48
C TYR A 144 0.39 19.16 -0.41
N ASP A 145 -0.82 18.79 -0.82
CA ASP A 145 -1.96 18.61 0.08
C ASP A 145 -1.71 17.50 1.11
N HIS A 146 -1.09 16.40 0.69
CA HIS A 146 -0.79 15.24 1.52
C HIS A 146 0.52 15.35 2.32
N GLN A 147 1.32 16.41 2.14
CA GLN A 147 2.61 16.56 2.83
C GLN A 147 2.49 17.54 4.01
N HIS A 148 2.16 17.00 5.19
CA HIS A 148 2.11 17.79 6.42
C HIS A 148 3.46 17.88 7.14
N TYR A 149 4.33 16.90 6.91
CA TYR A 149 5.62 16.74 7.57
C TYR A 149 6.71 16.36 6.54
N LYS A 150 7.96 16.64 6.87
CA LYS A 150 9.09 16.16 6.06
C LYS A 150 9.14 14.63 6.07
N GLY A 151 9.46 14.03 4.93
CA GLY A 151 9.62 12.59 4.82
C GLY A 151 10.89 12.10 5.53
N LEU A 152 10.88 10.86 6.01
CA LEU A 152 12.06 10.22 6.61
C LEU A 152 13.13 9.80 5.58
N GLY A 153 12.78 9.82 4.29
CA GLY A 153 13.66 9.34 3.21
C GLY A 153 13.86 7.83 3.25
N LEU A 154 12.90 7.08 3.79
CA LEU A 154 13.00 5.62 3.95
C LEU A 154 12.32 4.82 2.83
N PHE A 155 11.63 5.48 1.89
CA PHE A 155 10.87 4.78 0.86
C PHE A 155 11.76 3.91 -0.03
N GLY A 156 12.97 4.37 -0.39
CA GLY A 156 13.93 3.55 -1.13
C GLY A 156 14.29 2.25 -0.41
N SER A 157 14.55 2.29 0.90
CA SER A 157 14.83 1.08 1.71
C SER A 157 13.63 0.13 1.74
N VAL A 158 12.42 0.68 1.92
CA VAL A 158 11.17 -0.11 1.89
C VAL A 158 10.99 -0.77 0.52
N LEU A 159 11.29 -0.05 -0.56
CA LEU A 159 11.19 -0.58 -1.92
C LEU A 159 12.22 -1.68 -2.18
N ASP A 160 13.50 -1.48 -1.80
CA ASP A 160 14.53 -2.50 -1.96
C ASP A 160 14.19 -3.80 -1.21
N LYS A 161 13.67 -3.67 0.02
CA LYS A 161 13.15 -4.79 0.81
C LYS A 161 11.96 -5.46 0.13
N SER A 162 11.06 -4.68 -0.48
CA SER A 162 9.91 -5.18 -1.23
C SER A 162 10.33 -5.95 -2.48
N ILE A 163 11.34 -5.48 -3.21
CA ILE A 163 11.93 -6.16 -4.38
C ILE A 163 12.55 -7.50 -3.95
N ASN A 164 13.32 -7.50 -2.86
CA ASN A 164 13.90 -8.73 -2.32
C ASN A 164 12.83 -9.74 -1.89
N TYR A 165 11.76 -9.28 -1.25
CA TYR A 165 10.60 -10.12 -0.93
C TYR A 165 9.99 -10.71 -2.21
N CYS A 166 9.78 -9.89 -3.25
CA CYS A 166 9.24 -10.35 -4.52
C CYS A 166 10.11 -11.45 -5.16
N HIS A 167 11.43 -11.28 -5.22
CA HIS A 167 12.33 -12.30 -5.75
C HIS A 167 12.29 -13.61 -4.97
N GLN A 168 12.21 -13.56 -3.63
CA GLN A 168 12.17 -14.77 -2.80
C GLN A 168 10.84 -15.53 -2.91
N HIS A 169 9.75 -14.81 -3.21
CA HIS A 169 8.40 -15.38 -3.31
C HIS A 169 7.91 -15.57 -4.75
N GLY A 170 8.75 -15.30 -5.75
CA GLY A 170 8.41 -15.43 -7.17
C GLY A 170 7.34 -14.44 -7.66
N LEU A 171 7.27 -13.25 -7.05
CA LEU A 171 6.33 -12.20 -7.46
C LEU A 171 6.94 -11.37 -8.60
N SER A 172 6.11 -11.05 -9.59
CA SER A 172 6.55 -10.37 -10.83
C SER A 172 6.34 -8.86 -10.82
N GLU A 173 5.71 -8.33 -9.77
CA GLU A 173 5.24 -6.95 -9.75
C GLU A 173 5.09 -6.43 -8.32
N ILE A 174 5.40 -5.15 -8.14
CA ILE A 174 4.97 -4.34 -7.00
C ILE A 174 3.94 -3.33 -7.51
N CYS A 175 2.81 -3.21 -6.83
CA CYS A 175 1.73 -2.31 -7.21
C CYS A 175 1.33 -1.37 -6.06
N LEU A 176 0.91 -0.14 -6.37
CA LEU A 176 0.42 0.85 -5.41
C LEU A 176 -0.61 1.79 -6.06
N THR A 177 -1.27 2.62 -5.25
CA THR A 177 -2.14 3.68 -5.76
C THR A 177 -1.64 5.04 -5.33
N ALA A 178 -1.28 5.90 -6.28
CA ALA A 178 -0.95 7.30 -5.99
C ALA A 178 -2.24 8.10 -5.77
N ALA A 179 -2.36 8.79 -4.62
CA ALA A 179 -3.57 9.55 -4.32
C ALA A 179 -3.82 10.70 -5.32
N ASP A 180 -2.76 11.32 -5.83
CA ASP A 180 -2.80 12.48 -6.73
C ASP A 180 -1.63 12.49 -7.74
N MET A 181 -1.64 13.48 -8.64
CA MET A 181 -0.61 13.67 -9.67
C MET A 181 0.80 13.98 -9.10
N PRO A 182 0.95 14.81 -8.05
CA PRO A 182 2.24 14.96 -7.36
C PRO A 182 2.84 13.64 -6.84
N LEU A 183 2.05 12.79 -6.19
CA LEU A 183 2.51 11.50 -5.70
C LEU A 183 2.83 10.55 -6.85
N LYS A 184 2.04 10.56 -7.93
CA LYS A 184 2.38 9.83 -9.16
C LYS A 184 3.79 10.18 -9.63
N LYS A 185 4.10 11.47 -9.76
CA LYS A 185 5.44 11.95 -10.18
C LYS A 185 6.54 11.52 -9.21
N HIS A 186 6.23 11.42 -7.92
CA HIS A 186 7.18 10.93 -6.93
C HIS A 186 7.49 9.45 -7.16
N PHE A 187 6.47 8.60 -7.33
CA PHE A 187 6.66 7.16 -7.55
C PHE A 187 7.29 6.84 -8.91
N GLU A 188 7.06 7.65 -9.94
CA GLU A 188 7.77 7.54 -11.23
C GLU A 188 9.30 7.63 -11.07
N GLN A 189 9.81 8.35 -10.07
CA GLN A 189 11.25 8.43 -9.79
C GLN A 189 11.83 7.08 -9.31
N TYR A 190 10.98 6.19 -8.83
CA TYR A 190 11.32 4.83 -8.42
C TYR A 190 11.00 3.77 -9.49
N GLY A 191 10.64 4.20 -10.71
CA GLY A 191 10.35 3.31 -11.84
C GLY A 191 8.91 2.79 -11.89
N PHE A 192 8.01 3.28 -11.04
CA PHE A 192 6.59 2.94 -11.16
C PHE A 192 5.95 3.61 -12.37
N GLU A 193 5.09 2.89 -13.07
CA GLU A 193 4.35 3.36 -14.25
C GLU A 193 2.85 3.13 -14.07
N VAL A 194 2.02 3.90 -14.78
CA VAL A 194 0.58 3.67 -14.80
C VAL A 194 0.29 2.50 -15.75
N PRO A 195 -0.36 1.41 -15.28
CA PRO A 195 -0.70 0.29 -16.16
C PRO A 195 -1.62 0.75 -17.29
N ASP A 196 -1.36 0.30 -18.52
CA ASP A 196 -2.23 0.56 -19.67
C ASP A 196 -3.50 -0.29 -19.61
N THR A 197 -4.41 0.17 -18.76
CA THR A 197 -5.64 -0.52 -18.37
C THR A 197 -6.77 0.48 -18.40
N TRP A 198 -8.01 0.01 -18.54
CA TRP A 198 -9.16 0.93 -18.52
C TRP A 198 -9.19 1.77 -17.23
N MET A 199 -8.90 1.14 -16.08
CA MET A 199 -8.88 1.83 -14.78
C MET A 199 -7.71 2.80 -14.69
N GLY A 200 -6.51 2.42 -15.15
CA GLY A 200 -5.33 3.29 -15.20
C GLY A 200 -5.57 4.55 -16.02
N GLN A 201 -6.13 4.41 -17.23
CA GLN A 201 -6.45 5.54 -18.10
C GLN A 201 -7.55 6.44 -17.49
N ALA A 202 -8.59 5.84 -16.90
CA ALA A 202 -9.66 6.57 -16.25
C ALA A 202 -9.17 7.37 -15.03
N ALA A 203 -8.33 6.75 -14.18
CA ALA A 203 -7.76 7.38 -13.00
C ALA A 203 -6.78 8.49 -13.38
N LEU A 204 -5.96 8.29 -14.42
CA LEU A 204 -5.06 9.32 -14.93
C LEU A 204 -5.81 10.55 -15.43
N LYS A 205 -6.94 10.35 -16.12
CA LYS A 205 -7.83 11.45 -16.55
C LYS A 205 -8.48 12.16 -15.35
N ALA A 206 -8.83 11.42 -14.30
CA ALA A 206 -9.41 11.99 -13.08
C ALA A 206 -8.38 12.69 -12.19
N GLY A 207 -7.09 12.38 -12.34
CA GLY A 207 -5.98 12.96 -11.57
C GLY A 207 -5.92 12.50 -10.12
N ARG A 208 -6.64 11.42 -9.75
CA ARG A 208 -6.74 10.90 -8.38
C ARG A 208 -6.85 9.39 -8.36
N GLY A 209 -6.33 8.75 -7.30
CA GLY A 209 -6.39 7.31 -7.13
C GLY A 209 -5.76 6.55 -8.29
N ILE A 210 -4.57 6.97 -8.71
CA ILE A 210 -3.90 6.53 -9.93
C ILE A 210 -3.15 5.23 -9.64
N PRO A 211 -3.58 4.08 -10.19
CA PRO A 211 -2.86 2.82 -9.99
C PRO A 211 -1.49 2.89 -10.66
N MET A 212 -0.49 2.33 -9.99
CA MET A 212 0.88 2.27 -10.48
C MET A 212 1.47 0.89 -10.24
N SER A 213 2.37 0.48 -11.13
CA SER A 213 3.05 -0.80 -11.11
C SER A 213 4.54 -0.64 -11.39
N LEU A 214 5.35 -1.47 -10.73
CA LEU A 214 6.77 -1.68 -10.99
C LEU A 214 6.97 -3.17 -11.31
N ARG A 215 7.56 -3.47 -12.47
CA ARG A 215 7.91 -4.84 -12.87
C ARG A 215 9.22 -5.27 -12.20
N ILE A 216 9.28 -6.53 -11.77
CA ILE A 216 10.40 -7.16 -11.05
C ILE A 216 11.10 -8.18 -11.94
#